data_AF-A0A1J9NXM3-F1
#
_entry.id   AF-A0A1J9NXM3-F1
#
_cell.length_a   1.000
_cell.length_b   1.000
_cell.length_c   1.000
_cell.angle_alpha   90.00
_cell.angle_beta   90.00
_cell.angle_gamma   90.00
#
_symmetry.space_group_name_H-M   'P 1'
#
loop_
_entity.id
_entity.type
_entity.pdbx_description
1 polymer ?
#
loop_
_entity_poly.entity_id
_entity_poly.type
_entity_poly.pdbx_seq_one_letter_code
_entity_poly.pdbx_strand_id
1 'polypeptide(L)'
;MRVGLLEMVKFGTMFFGASVNSQTFTEESCGVADLITSCNGGRNHRCAKLSIERGLSVDEVEKQELNGQMLQGTLTSKEVNMFLKNKGLEGEFPLFTAVHRILNGEVQVEDLPSLIER
;
A
#
# COMPACT_ATOMS: atom_id res chain seq x y z
N MET A 1 -7.69 -1.76 5.72
CA MET A 1 -6.71 -1.80 6.83
C MET A 1 -6.34 -3.22 7.24
N ARG A 2 -7.28 -4.06 7.73
CA ARG A 2 -7.01 -5.45 8.13
C ARG A 2 -6.20 -6.26 7.11
N VAL A 3 -6.65 -6.30 5.85
CA VAL A 3 -5.99 -7.07 4.77
C VAL A 3 -4.54 -6.62 4.57
N GLY A 4 -4.29 -5.30 4.58
CA GLY A 4 -2.94 -4.75 4.45
C GLY A 4 -2.02 -5.15 5.60
N LEU A 5 -2.49 -5.15 6.84
CA LEU A 5 -1.70 -5.62 7.97
C LEU A 5 -1.32 -7.10 7.83
N LEU A 6 -2.25 -7.94 7.37
CA LEU A 6 -1.98 -9.35 7.12
C LEU A 6 -0.94 -9.55 6.01
N GLU A 7 -1.01 -8.77 4.94
CA GLU A 7 0.01 -8.80 3.87
C GLU A 7 1.37 -8.28 4.34
N MET A 8 1.43 -7.26 5.21
CA MET A 8 2.68 -6.79 5.83
C MET A 8 3.34 -7.89 6.69
N VAL A 9 2.56 -8.56 7.54
CA VAL A 9 3.04 -9.69 8.35
C VAL A 9 3.52 -10.84 7.47
N LYS A 10 2.73 -11.19 6.43
CA LYS A 10 3.09 -12.23 5.46
C LYS A 10 4.38 -11.90 4.72
N PHE A 11 4.54 -10.65 4.29
CA PHE A 11 5.75 -10.19 3.59
C PHE A 11 6.97 -10.30 4.50
N GLY A 12 6.86 -9.80 5.73
CA GLY A 12 7.91 -9.88 6.74
C GLY A 12 8.33 -11.32 7.03
N THR A 13 7.37 -12.21 7.29
CA THR A 13 7.66 -13.61 7.62
C THR A 13 8.19 -14.42 6.43
N MET A 14 7.66 -14.19 5.22
CA MET A 14 8.07 -14.89 4.01
C MET A 14 9.51 -14.54 3.59
N PHE A 15 9.91 -13.26 3.68
CA PHE A 15 11.21 -12.82 3.18
C PHE A 15 12.26 -12.59 4.29
N PHE A 16 11.85 -12.43 5.54
CA PHE A 16 12.72 -12.12 6.68
C PHE A 16 12.41 -12.98 7.92
N GLY A 17 11.86 -14.19 7.73
CA GLY A 17 11.43 -15.08 8.81
C GLY A 17 12.52 -15.45 9.83
N ALA A 18 13.80 -15.38 9.45
CA ALA A 18 14.92 -15.63 10.36
C ALA A 18 15.15 -14.50 11.40
N SER A 19 14.66 -13.30 11.11
CA SER A 19 14.92 -12.10 11.93
C SER A 19 13.67 -11.38 12.41
N VAL A 20 12.51 -11.61 11.77
CA VAL A 20 11.27 -10.90 12.10
C VAL A 20 10.50 -11.60 13.22
N ASN A 21 9.93 -10.82 14.14
CA ASN A 21 8.90 -11.29 15.05
C ASN A 21 7.53 -10.77 14.55
N SER A 22 6.58 -11.68 14.32
CA SER A 22 5.24 -11.30 13.86
C SER A 22 4.49 -10.43 14.88
N GLN A 23 4.77 -10.58 16.17
CA GLN A 23 4.17 -9.75 17.22
C GLN A 23 4.54 -8.27 17.09
N THR A 24 5.70 -7.95 16.52
CA THR A 24 6.11 -6.55 16.29
C THR A 24 5.11 -5.79 15.40
N PHE A 25 4.43 -6.46 14.48
CA PHE A 25 3.43 -5.81 13.64
C PHE A 25 2.14 -5.47 14.40
N THR A 26 1.82 -6.18 15.47
CA THR A 26 0.53 -6.07 16.19
C THR A 26 0.64 -5.44 17.56
N GLU A 27 1.78 -5.58 18.23
CA GLU A 27 2.00 -5.16 19.61
C GLU A 27 2.83 -3.88 19.70
N GLU A 28 3.64 -3.58 18.68
CA GLU A 28 4.51 -2.40 18.67
C GLU A 28 3.95 -1.25 17.82
N SER A 29 4.33 -0.03 18.20
CA SER A 29 3.83 1.21 17.57
C SER A 29 4.15 1.27 16.07
N CYS A 30 5.33 0.80 15.67
CA CYS A 30 5.78 0.79 14.28
C CYS A 30 4.98 -0.16 13.36
N GLY A 31 4.12 -1.02 13.93
CA GLY A 31 3.21 -1.88 13.21
C GLY A 31 1.82 -1.27 13.09
N VAL A 32 0.89 -1.80 13.89
CA VAL A 32 -0.55 -1.49 13.77
C VAL A 32 -0.88 -0.03 14.07
N ALA A 33 -0.20 0.61 15.03
CA ALA A 33 -0.51 1.98 15.41
C ALA A 33 -0.10 2.97 14.31
N ASP A 34 1.11 2.82 13.75
CA ASP A 34 1.57 3.62 12.62
C ASP A 34 0.70 3.41 11.37
N LEU A 35 0.29 2.17 11.10
CA LEU A 35 -0.65 1.87 10.01
C LEU A 35 -2.00 2.59 10.21
N ILE A 36 -2.58 2.55 11.41
CA ILE A 36 -3.87 3.20 11.72
C ILE A 36 -3.78 4.70 11.48
N THR A 37 -2.77 5.37 12.07
CA THR A 37 -2.65 6.84 11.97
C THR A 37 -2.37 7.26 10.52
N SER A 38 -1.51 6.53 9.81
CA SER A 38 -1.18 6.80 8.41
C SER A 38 -2.39 6.62 7.48
N CYS A 39 -3.22 5.60 7.72
CA CYS A 39 -4.45 5.38 6.95
C CYS A 39 -5.55 6.41 7.23
N ASN A 40 -5.56 7.05 8.41
CA ASN A 40 -6.60 8.02 8.77
C ASN A 40 -6.24 9.47 8.45
N GLY A 41 -4.96 9.83 8.46
CA GLY A 41 -4.53 11.22 8.32
C GLY A 41 -3.20 11.43 7.60
N GLY A 42 -2.56 10.37 7.11
CA GLY A 42 -1.30 10.48 6.41
C GLY A 42 -1.43 11.16 5.03
N ARG A 43 -0.31 11.71 4.54
CA ARG A 43 -0.24 12.34 3.20
C ARG A 43 -0.65 11.38 2.08
N ASN A 44 -0.24 10.10 2.17
CA ASN A 44 -0.67 9.07 1.22
C ASN A 44 -2.21 8.92 1.18
N HIS A 45 -2.86 8.86 2.35
CA HIS A 45 -4.32 8.77 2.43
C HIS A 45 -5.00 10.01 1.83
N ARG A 46 -4.55 11.21 2.24
CA ARG A 46 -5.09 12.49 1.73
C ARG A 46 -4.95 12.59 0.21
N CYS A 47 -3.78 12.31 -0.35
CA CYS A 47 -3.54 12.44 -1.79
C CYS A 47 -4.30 11.38 -2.59
N ALA A 48 -4.36 10.13 -2.13
CA ALA A 48 -5.15 9.09 -2.78
C ALA A 48 -6.65 9.45 -2.81
N LYS A 49 -7.20 9.95 -1.70
CA LYS A 49 -8.59 10.42 -1.63
C LYS A 49 -8.86 11.56 -2.64
N LEU A 50 -8.01 12.58 -2.64
CA LEU A 50 -8.16 13.73 -3.55
C LEU A 50 -8.01 13.33 -5.02
N SER A 51 -7.17 12.34 -5.33
CA SER A 51 -7.01 11.80 -6.68
C SER A 51 -8.35 11.25 -7.21
N ILE A 52 -9.09 10.52 -6.38
CA ILE A 52 -10.41 10.00 -6.75
C ILE A 52 -11.45 11.12 -6.84
N GLU A 53 -11.50 12.01 -5.84
CA GLU A 53 -12.48 13.11 -5.82
C GLU A 53 -12.32 14.08 -6.99
N ARG A 54 -11.09 14.25 -7.50
CA ARG A 54 -10.78 15.20 -8.58
C ARG A 54 -10.61 14.53 -9.95
N GLY A 55 -10.57 13.20 -10.02
CA GLY A 55 -10.25 12.47 -11.24
C GLY A 55 -8.85 12.77 -11.78
N LEU A 56 -7.90 13.03 -10.88
CA LEU A 56 -6.49 13.33 -11.21
C LEU A 56 -5.60 12.16 -10.79
N SER A 57 -4.41 12.03 -11.38
CA SER A 57 -3.42 11.09 -10.88
C SER A 57 -2.89 11.51 -9.49
N VAL A 58 -2.39 10.53 -8.73
CA VAL A 58 -1.80 10.81 -7.41
C VAL A 58 -0.58 11.74 -7.52
N ASP A 59 0.20 11.62 -8.59
CA ASP A 59 1.36 12.48 -8.87
C ASP A 59 0.98 13.94 -9.16
N GLU A 60 -0.17 14.17 -9.82
CA GLU A 60 -0.69 15.52 -10.03
C GLU A 60 -1.18 16.13 -8.71
N VAL A 61 -1.87 15.33 -7.89
CA VAL A 61 -2.34 15.77 -6.57
C VAL A 61 -1.14 16.07 -5.64
N GLU A 62 -0.09 15.25 -5.66
CA GLU A 62 1.14 15.48 -4.91
C GLU A 62 1.71 16.87 -5.19
N LYS A 63 1.90 17.20 -6.47
CA LYS A 63 2.46 18.48 -6.91
C LYS A 63 1.61 19.68 -6.47
N GLN A 64 0.29 19.50 -6.40
CA GLN A 64 -0.64 20.56 -6.03
C GLN A 64 -0.77 20.74 -4.51
N GLU A 65 -0.71 19.66 -3.73
CA GLU A 65 -1.14 19.65 -2.33
C GLU A 65 0.01 19.59 -1.33
N LEU A 66 1.18 19.07 -1.72
CA LEU A 66 2.24 18.73 -0.78
C LEU A 66 3.39 19.75 -0.69
N ASN A 67 3.32 20.87 -1.40
CA ASN A 67 4.27 21.99 -1.30
C ASN A 67 5.75 21.55 -1.34
N GLY A 68 6.08 20.60 -2.22
CA GLY A 68 7.44 20.05 -2.37
C GLY A 68 7.78 18.86 -1.47
N GLN A 69 6.85 18.38 -0.64
CA GLN A 69 7.00 17.10 0.06
C GLN A 69 6.63 15.93 -0.85
N MET A 70 7.34 14.81 -0.70
CA MET A 70 7.17 13.61 -1.52
C MET A 70 6.25 12.58 -0.86
N LEU A 71 5.43 11.90 -1.68
CA LEU A 71 4.70 10.69 -1.36
C LEU A 71 5.60 9.48 -1.52
N GLN A 72 5.83 8.76 -0.42
CA GLN A 72 6.60 7.52 -0.46
C GLN A 72 5.75 6.32 -0.87
N GLY A 73 4.42 6.36 -0.67
CA GLY A 73 3.56 5.20 -0.89
C GLY A 73 3.50 4.75 -2.35
N THR A 74 3.53 5.68 -3.31
CA THR A 74 3.53 5.36 -4.75
C THR A 74 4.83 4.66 -5.16
N LEU A 75 5.97 5.18 -4.69
CA LEU A 75 7.29 4.59 -4.93
C LEU A 75 7.40 3.19 -4.30
N THR A 76 7.03 3.06 -3.02
CA THR A 76 7.05 1.77 -2.31
C THR A 76 6.13 0.74 -2.98
N SER A 77 4.93 1.14 -3.43
CA SER A 77 4.02 0.24 -4.15
C SER A 77 4.67 -0.32 -5.42
N LYS A 78 5.36 0.53 -6.19
CA LYS A 78 6.10 0.11 -7.39
C LYS A 78 7.24 -0.85 -7.05
N GLU A 79 8.07 -0.54 -6.06
CA GLU A 79 9.22 -1.37 -5.68
C GLU A 79 8.77 -2.74 -5.15
N VAL A 80 7.76 -2.77 -4.27
CA VAL A 80 7.23 -4.00 -3.70
C VAL A 80 6.59 -4.87 -4.79
N ASN A 81 5.74 -4.31 -5.66
CA ASN A 81 5.14 -5.12 -6.72
C ASN A 81 6.17 -5.61 -7.74
N MET A 82 7.17 -4.79 -8.10
CA MET A 82 8.29 -5.24 -8.95
C MET A 82 9.05 -6.41 -8.31
N PHE A 83 9.34 -6.34 -7.00
CA PHE A 83 9.98 -7.43 -6.27
C PHE A 83 9.14 -8.72 -6.27
N LEU A 84 7.83 -8.60 -6.05
CA LEU A 84 6.90 -9.75 -6.06
C LEU A 84 6.77 -10.37 -7.46
N LYS A 85 6.67 -9.53 -8.50
CA LYS A 85 6.61 -9.94 -9.90
C LYS A 85 7.83 -10.74 -10.32
N ASN A 86 9.03 -10.26 -9.95
CA ASN A 86 10.29 -10.97 -10.24
C ASN A 86 10.37 -12.35 -9.57
N LYS A 87 9.56 -12.60 -8.52
CA LYS A 87 9.45 -13.89 -7.85
C LYS A 87 8.22 -14.69 -8.24
N GLY A 88 7.33 -14.15 -9.09
CA GLY A 88 6.05 -14.78 -9.44
C GLY A 88 5.06 -14.85 -8.28
N LEU A 89 5.14 -13.94 -7.30
CA LEU A 89 4.38 -13.99 -6.05
C LEU A 89 3.28 -12.91 -5.95
N GLU A 90 2.97 -12.19 -7.02
CA GLU A 90 1.92 -11.14 -7.01
C GLU A 90 0.57 -11.68 -6.52
N GLY A 91 0.22 -12.91 -6.89
CA GLY A 91 -1.00 -13.59 -6.45
C GLY A 91 -1.07 -13.93 -4.96
N GLU A 92 0.06 -13.87 -4.24
CA GLU A 92 0.13 -14.07 -2.79
C GLU A 92 -0.14 -12.78 -2.00
N PHE A 93 -0.08 -11.62 -2.66
CA PHE A 93 -0.25 -10.28 -2.08
C PHE A 93 -1.24 -9.46 -2.94
N PRO A 94 -2.53 -9.88 -2.96
CA PRO A 94 -3.54 -9.28 -3.81
C PRO A 94 -3.75 -7.78 -3.56
N LEU A 95 -3.70 -7.31 -2.31
CA LEU A 95 -3.88 -5.89 -2.02
C LEU A 95 -2.67 -5.05 -2.46
N PHE A 96 -1.44 -5.47 -2.17
CA PHE A 96 -0.24 -4.76 -2.65
C PHE A 96 -0.23 -4.67 -4.18
N THR A 97 -0.58 -5.76 -4.85
CA THR A 97 -0.67 -5.83 -6.31
C THR A 97 -1.81 -4.95 -6.85
N ALA A 98 -3.00 -5.01 -6.25
CA ALA A 98 -4.15 -4.20 -6.67
C ALA A 98 -3.86 -2.71 -6.54
N VAL A 99 -3.27 -2.26 -5.43
CA VAL A 99 -2.86 -0.85 -5.25
C VAL A 99 -1.90 -0.41 -6.35
N HIS A 100 -0.89 -1.22 -6.68
CA HIS A 100 0.03 -0.90 -7.76
C HIS A 100 -0.68 -0.76 -9.12
N ARG A 101 -1.56 -1.70 -9.44
CA ARG A 101 -2.32 -1.72 -10.70
C ARG A 101 -3.28 -0.53 -10.82
N ILE A 102 -3.91 -0.13 -9.71
CA ILE A 102 -4.75 1.08 -9.65
C ILE A 102 -3.91 2.33 -9.94
N LEU A 103 -2.74 2.46 -9.28
CA LEU A 103 -1.85 3.61 -9.49
C LEU A 103 -1.34 3.71 -10.94
N ASN A 104 -1.19 2.58 -11.63
CA ASN A 104 -0.83 2.54 -13.06
C ASN A 104 -2.02 2.69 -14.02
N GLY A 105 -3.26 2.75 -13.51
CA GLY A 105 -4.48 2.80 -14.33
C GLY A 105 -4.84 1.49 -15.05
N GLU A 106 -4.29 0.35 -14.60
CA GLU A 106 -4.57 -0.97 -15.18
C GLU A 106 -5.91 -1.56 -14.72
N VAL A 107 -6.37 -1.16 -13.52
CA VAL A 107 -7.67 -1.56 -12.94
C VAL A 107 -8.32 -0.36 -12.27
N GLN A 108 -9.64 -0.39 -12.11
CA GLN A 108 -10.38 0.70 -11.48
C GLN A 108 -10.45 0.52 -9.95
N VAL A 109 -10.69 1.60 -9.22
CA VAL A 109 -10.74 1.57 -7.75
C VAL A 109 -11.95 0.77 -7.26
N GLU A 110 -13.02 0.79 -8.03
CA GLU A 110 -14.27 0.07 -7.77
C GLU A 110 -14.07 -1.45 -7.81
N ASP A 111 -13.06 -1.93 -8.54
CA ASP A 111 -12.73 -3.36 -8.63
C ASP A 111 -12.04 -3.88 -7.36
N LEU A 112 -11.52 -2.98 -6.51
CA LEU A 112 -10.68 -3.34 -5.37
C LEU A 112 -11.29 -4.41 -4.44
N PRO A 113 -12.58 -4.37 -4.05
CA PRO A 113 -13.18 -5.42 -3.23
C PRO A 113 -13.06 -6.81 -3.88
N SER A 114 -13.38 -6.91 -5.17
CA SER A 114 -13.32 -8.18 -5.91
C SER A 114 -11.90 -8.72 -6.10
N LEU A 115 -10.90 -7.83 -6.10
CA LEU A 115 -9.50 -8.19 -6.26
C LEU A 115 -8.87 -8.75 -4.97
N ILE A 116 -9.45 -8.44 -3.80
CA ILE A 116 -8.87 -8.79 -2.49
C ILE A 116 -9.73 -9.73 -1.65
N GLU A 117 -11.00 -9.93 -2.00
CA GLU A 117 -11.87 -10.91 -1.36
C GLU A 117 -11.51 -12.33 -1.81
N ARG A 118 -11.20 -13.18 -0.82
CA ARG A 118 -11.09 -14.64 -0.93
C ARG A 118 -11.77 -15.28 0.26
#